data_AF-V6JXH0-F1
#
_entry.id   AF-V6JXH0-F1
#
_cell.length_a   1.000
_cell.length_b   1.000
_cell.length_c   1.000
_cell.angle_alpha   90.00
_cell.angle_beta   90.00
_cell.angle_gamma   90.00
#
_symmetry.space_group_name_H-M   'P 1'
#
loop_
_entity.id
_entity.type
_entity.pdbx_description
1 polymer ?
#
loop_
_entity_poly.entity_id
_entity_poly.type
_entity_poly.pdbx_seq_one_letter_code
_entity_poly.pdbx_strand_id
1 'polypeptide(L)'
;MAATLVVAAARTASGNSGPLVVGYSPLNIEIETTAVSGTSPSMTVAVQWSVDGVNFAPVDGTPDQFAAITAAGNVLRQVSVKGPYMQIVWTITGTGPSFTFSVSAA
;
A
#
# COMPACT_ATOMS: atom_id res chain seq x y z
N MET A 1 10.99 -14.88 -5.57
CA MET A 1 9.81 -14.63 -6.45
C MET A 1 8.96 -13.61 -5.74
N ALA A 2 8.58 -12.52 -6.39
CA ALA A 2 7.75 -11.49 -5.75
C ALA A 2 6.30 -11.98 -5.61
N ALA A 3 5.71 -11.78 -4.43
CA ALA A 3 4.31 -12.05 -4.15
C ALA A 3 3.46 -10.82 -4.52
N THR A 4 2.37 -11.01 -5.26
CA THR A 4 1.40 -9.94 -5.54
C THR A 4 0.50 -9.73 -4.32
N LEU A 5 0.55 -8.53 -3.73
CA LEU A 5 -0.28 -8.16 -2.57
C LEU A 5 -1.56 -7.45 -3.00
N VAL A 6 -1.46 -6.63 -4.05
CA VAL A 6 -2.58 -5.91 -4.65
C VAL A 6 -2.44 -5.99 -6.16
N VAL A 7 -3.42 -6.60 -6.82
CA VAL A 7 -3.46 -6.70 -8.30
C VAL A 7 -3.59 -5.31 -8.93
N ALA A 8 -2.96 -5.14 -10.08
CA ALA A 8 -3.04 -3.92 -10.88
C ALA A 8 -4.50 -3.59 -11.24
N ALA A 9 -4.97 -2.43 -10.79
CA ALA A 9 -6.30 -1.92 -11.12
C ALA A 9 -6.36 -0.40 -10.98
N ALA A 10 -7.24 0.22 -11.76
CA ALA A 10 -7.60 1.63 -11.56
C ALA A 10 -8.47 1.76 -10.30
N ARG A 11 -8.06 2.62 -9.38
CA ARG A 11 -8.80 2.93 -8.15
C ARG A 11 -9.04 4.43 -8.08
N THR A 12 -10.28 4.78 -7.78
CA THR A 12 -10.77 6.17 -7.66
C THR A 12 -11.15 6.54 -6.23
N ALA A 13 -11.03 5.60 -5.30
CA ALA A 13 -11.35 5.77 -3.90
C ALA A 13 -10.32 5.06 -3.00
N SER A 14 -10.19 5.58 -1.78
CA SER A 14 -9.41 4.96 -0.70
C SER A 14 -9.93 3.56 -0.37
N GLY A 15 -9.05 2.70 0.14
CA GLY A 15 -9.39 1.32 0.43
C GLY A 15 -8.23 0.54 1.02
N ASN A 16 -8.38 -0.78 1.09
CA ASN A 16 -7.35 -1.68 1.56
C ASN A 16 -7.39 -3.03 0.83
N SER A 17 -6.30 -3.80 0.96
CA SER A 17 -6.14 -5.12 0.35
C SER A 17 -6.95 -6.24 1.01
N GLY A 18 -7.53 -5.97 2.19
CA GLY A 18 -7.89 -7.02 3.13
C GLY A 18 -6.66 -7.68 3.79
N PRO A 19 -6.89 -8.67 4.67
CA PRO A 19 -5.85 -9.31 5.46
C PRO A 19 -4.91 -10.16 4.59
N LEU A 20 -3.60 -10.01 4.82
CA LEU A 20 -2.53 -10.76 4.18
C LEU A 20 -1.69 -11.44 5.26
N VAL A 21 -1.45 -12.75 5.12
CA VAL A 21 -0.58 -13.51 6.02
C VAL A 21 0.88 -13.27 5.62
N VAL A 22 1.74 -13.00 6.58
CA VAL A 22 3.17 -12.80 6.34
C VAL A 22 4.04 -13.62 7.27
N GLY A 23 5.26 -13.94 6.81
CA GLY A 23 6.30 -14.53 7.64
C GLY A 23 7.01 -13.48 8.50
N TYR A 24 8.07 -13.88 9.20
CA TYR A 24 8.81 -13.03 10.15
C TYR A 24 10.01 -12.26 9.55
N SER A 25 10.24 -12.37 8.24
CA SER A 25 11.36 -11.70 7.56
C SER A 25 10.95 -10.32 7.06
N PRO A 26 11.85 -9.31 7.06
CA PRO A 26 11.57 -8.01 6.44
C PRO A 26 11.11 -8.18 4.98
N LEU A 27 10.19 -7.31 4.55
CA LEU A 27 9.59 -7.35 3.22
C LEU A 27 10.03 -6.12 2.44
N ASN A 28 10.43 -6.29 1.18
CA ASN A 28 10.57 -5.17 0.26
C ASN A 28 9.24 -4.99 -0.46
N ILE A 29 8.56 -3.88 -0.22
CA ILE A 29 7.28 -3.58 -0.86
C ILE A 29 7.52 -2.60 -2.00
N GLU A 30 7.08 -2.98 -3.19
CA GLU A 30 7.07 -2.13 -4.38
C GLU A 30 5.63 -1.74 -4.73
N ILE A 31 5.44 -0.45 -5.02
CA ILE A 31 4.21 0.08 -5.59
C ILE A 31 4.54 0.56 -6.99
N GLU A 32 3.92 -0.05 -7.97
CA GLU A 32 4.01 0.35 -9.38
C GLU A 32 2.75 1.11 -9.74
N THR A 33 2.89 2.37 -10.13
CA THR A 33 1.78 3.21 -10.59
C THR A 33 1.95 3.49 -12.08
N THR A 34 1.06 2.97 -12.91
CA THR A 34 1.18 3.07 -14.37
C THR A 34 0.37 4.22 -14.97
N ALA A 35 -0.65 4.72 -14.26
CA ALA A 35 -1.43 5.87 -14.68
C ALA A 35 -1.97 6.67 -13.49
N VAL A 36 -2.00 7.99 -13.64
CA VAL A 36 -2.59 8.93 -12.68
C VAL A 36 -3.41 9.97 -13.44
N SER A 37 -4.61 10.28 -12.97
CA SER A 37 -5.46 11.35 -13.51
C SER A 37 -6.28 12.05 -12.43
N GLY A 38 -6.88 13.19 -12.78
CA GLY A 38 -7.65 14.05 -11.88
C GLY A 38 -6.97 15.40 -11.64
N THR A 39 -7.62 16.28 -10.88
CA THR A 39 -7.06 17.57 -10.46
C THR A 39 -6.45 17.44 -9.07
N SER A 40 -5.15 17.76 -8.97
CA SER A 40 -4.33 17.57 -7.76
C SER A 40 -4.48 16.17 -7.13
N PRO A 41 -4.36 15.08 -7.91
CA PRO A 41 -4.50 13.73 -7.39
C PRO A 41 -3.33 13.40 -6.46
N SER A 42 -3.63 12.79 -5.32
CA SER A 42 -2.61 12.31 -4.39
C SER A 42 -3.02 10.97 -3.82
N MET A 43 -2.11 10.01 -3.86
CA MET A 43 -2.28 8.69 -3.25
C MET A 43 -1.18 8.47 -2.22
N THR A 44 -1.55 8.17 -0.98
CA THR A 44 -0.62 7.64 0.02
C THR A 44 -0.92 6.18 0.26
N VAL A 45 0.13 5.36 0.39
CA VAL A 45 0.01 3.94 0.71
C VAL A 45 0.71 3.68 2.03
N ALA A 46 0.11 2.87 2.88
CA ALA A 46 0.66 2.47 4.16
C ALA A 46 0.44 0.98 4.41
N VAL A 47 1.31 0.40 5.22
CA VAL A 47 1.12 -0.95 5.77
C VAL A 47 0.52 -0.81 7.15
N GLN A 48 -0.58 -1.54 7.39
CA GLN A 48 -1.13 -1.73 8.72
C GLN A 48 -0.92 -3.17 9.16
N TRP A 49 -0.79 -3.37 10.46
CA TRP A 49 -0.43 -4.65 11.07
C TRP A 49 -1.55 -5.13 11.98
N SER A 50 -1.65 -6.45 12.12
CA SER A 50 -2.60 -7.10 13.00
C SER A 50 -2.02 -8.37 13.61
N VAL A 51 -2.42 -8.63 14.85
CA VAL A 51 -2.10 -9.89 15.58
C VAL A 51 -3.16 -10.96 15.38
N ASP A 52 -4.38 -10.58 15.00
CA ASP A 52 -5.56 -11.46 14.90
C ASP A 52 -6.12 -11.58 13.47
N GLY A 53 -5.61 -10.79 12.52
CA GLY A 53 -6.07 -10.77 11.13
C GLY A 53 -7.41 -10.06 10.92
N VAL A 54 -7.92 -9.37 11.95
CA VAL A 54 -9.21 -8.67 11.94
C VAL A 54 -9.02 -7.19 12.26
N ASN A 55 -8.29 -6.90 13.33
CA ASN A 55 -8.06 -5.54 13.81
C ASN A 55 -6.70 -5.06 13.30
N PHE A 56 -6.72 -4.15 12.32
CA PHE A 56 -5.53 -3.59 11.70
C PHE A 56 -5.29 -2.15 12.14
N ALA A 57 -4.04 -1.85 12.47
CA ALA A 57 -3.63 -0.51 12.86
C ALA A 57 -2.23 -0.17 12.32
N PRO A 58 -1.92 1.12 12.09
CA PRO A 58 -0.54 1.54 11.91
C PRO A 58 0.27 1.23 13.17
N VAL A 59 1.57 1.03 13.00
CA VAL A 59 2.50 0.92 14.13
C VAL A 59 2.61 2.28 14.80
N ASP A 60 2.54 2.30 16.13
CA ASP A 60 2.68 3.52 16.90
C ASP A 60 4.09 4.13 16.73
N GLY A 61 4.14 5.45 16.60
CA GLY A 61 5.35 6.25 16.40
C GLY A 61 6.00 6.17 15.01
N THR A 62 6.12 4.99 14.39
CA THR A 62 6.82 4.80 13.11
C THR A 62 5.97 4.08 12.06
N PRO A 63 4.97 4.76 11.46
CA PRO A 63 4.11 4.14 10.46
C PRO A 63 4.91 3.77 9.20
N ASP A 64 4.67 2.55 8.70
CA ASP A 64 5.19 2.05 7.44
C ASP A 64 4.43 2.68 6.27
N GLN A 65 4.65 3.97 6.03
CA GLN A 65 3.95 4.78 5.03
C GLN A 65 4.90 5.26 3.92
N PHE A 66 4.42 5.23 2.68
CA PHE A 66 5.12 5.77 1.52
C PHE A 66 4.87 7.28 1.39
N ALA A 67 5.82 7.98 0.75
CA ALA A 67 5.59 9.34 0.32
C ALA A 67 4.38 9.41 -0.63
N ALA A 68 3.73 10.58 -0.68
CA ALA A 68 2.59 10.78 -1.57
C ALA A 68 2.98 10.57 -3.03
N ILE A 69 2.21 9.74 -3.72
CA ILE A 69 2.34 9.45 -5.15
C ILE A 69 1.38 10.39 -5.89
N THR A 70 1.92 11.22 -6.77
CA THR A 70 1.16 12.22 -7.55
C THR A 70 1.35 12.05 -9.07
N ALA A 71 2.21 11.13 -9.49
CA ALA A 71 2.52 10.81 -10.88
C ALA A 71 2.79 9.31 -11.04
N ALA A 72 2.78 8.83 -12.28
CA ALA A 72 3.18 7.45 -12.59
C ALA A 72 4.67 7.23 -12.26
N GLY A 73 5.00 6.00 -11.88
CA GLY A 73 6.33 5.58 -11.47
C GLY A 73 6.28 4.49 -10.41
N ASN A 74 7.47 4.02 -10.03
CA ASN A 74 7.64 2.95 -9.05
C ASN A 74 8.29 3.51 -7.80
N VAL A 75 7.81 3.06 -6.64
CA VAL A 75 8.43 3.34 -5.34
C VAL A 75 8.63 2.05 -4.59
N LEU A 76 9.80 1.90 -3.98
CA LEU A 76 10.16 0.72 -3.20
C LEU A 76 10.55 1.13 -1.78
N ARG A 77 10.07 0.36 -0.80
CA ARG A 77 10.43 0.55 0.61
C ARG A 77 10.56 -0.80 1.28
N GLN A 78 11.63 -0.99 2.03
CA GLN A 78 11.76 -2.11 2.95
C GLN A 78 10.98 -1.82 4.23
N VAL A 79 10.16 -2.78 4.66
CA VAL A 79 9.41 -2.73 5.92
C VAL A 79 9.80 -3.89 6.81
N SER A 80 9.94 -3.63 8.10
CA SER A 80 10.18 -4.69 9.09
C SER A 80 8.85 -5.29 9.51
N VAL A 81 8.76 -6.62 9.59
CA VAL A 81 7.52 -7.29 10.02
C VAL A 81 7.21 -6.97 11.48
N LYS A 82 5.96 -6.57 11.75
CA LYS A 82 5.49 -6.19 13.10
C LYS A 82 4.37 -7.10 13.63
N GLY A 83 3.81 -7.97 12.80
CA GLY A 83 2.76 -8.90 13.18
C GLY A 83 2.57 -10.01 12.13
N PRO A 84 1.86 -11.09 12.47
CA PRO A 84 1.60 -12.21 11.56
C PRO A 84 0.69 -11.86 10.38
N TYR A 85 -0.09 -10.77 10.51
CA TYR A 85 -0.95 -10.27 9.46
C TYR A 85 -0.63 -8.82 9.14
N MET A 86 -0.74 -8.48 7.86
CA MET A 86 -0.70 -7.10 7.40
C MET A 86 -1.85 -6.81 6.44
N GLN A 87 -2.11 -5.54 6.18
CA GLN A 87 -2.90 -5.10 5.04
C GLN A 87 -2.25 -3.87 4.41
N ILE A 88 -2.39 -3.75 3.10
CA ILE A 88 -2.02 -2.54 2.37
C ILE A 88 -3.23 -1.61 2.37
N VAL A 89 -3.05 -0.39 2.84
CA VAL A 89 -4.10 0.65 2.84
C VAL A 89 -3.66 1.77 1.92
N TRP A 90 -4.56 2.24 1.08
CA TRP A 90 -4.33 3.40 0.22
C TRP A 90 -5.38 4.47 0.51
N THR A 91 -4.91 5.72 0.58
CA THR A 91 -5.75 6.90 0.71
C THR A 91 -5.60 7.73 -0.56
N ILE A 92 -6.71 7.96 -1.26
CA ILE A 92 -6.76 8.74 -2.50
C ILE A 92 -7.51 10.04 -2.24
N THR A 93 -6.91 11.17 -2.62
CA THR A 93 -7.50 12.51 -2.52
C THR A 93 -7.34 13.28 -3.84
N GLY A 94 -8.06 14.39 -3.96
CA GLY A 94 -8.12 15.22 -5.17
C GLY A 94 -9.53 15.27 -5.77
N THR A 95 -9.69 15.94 -6.91
CA THR A 95 -10.96 16.01 -7.65
C THR A 95 -10.93 15.08 -8.85
N GLY A 96 -11.85 14.11 -8.89
CA GLY A 96 -11.86 13.03 -9.89
C GLY A 96 -10.56 12.21 -9.95
N PRO A 97 -9.92 11.86 -8.82
CA PRO A 97 -8.63 11.17 -8.86
C PRO A 97 -8.81 9.73 -9.37
N SER A 98 -7.85 9.26 -10.15
CA SER A 98 -7.73 7.86 -10.54
C SER A 98 -6.26 7.45 -10.57
N PHE A 99 -5.95 6.34 -9.92
CA PHE A 99 -4.62 5.74 -9.88
C PHE A 99 -4.70 4.30 -10.35
N THR A 100 -3.97 3.94 -11.42
CA THR A 100 -3.77 2.54 -11.81
C THR A 100 -2.48 2.04 -11.19
N PHE A 101 -2.59 1.13 -10.23
CA PHE A 101 -1.42 0.64 -9.50
C PHE A 101 -1.55 -0.82 -9.03
N SER A 102 -0.40 -1.44 -8.83
CA SER A 102 -0.19 -2.73 -8.18
C SER A 102 0.76 -2.60 -6.99
N VAL A 103 0.67 -3.56 -6.06
CA VAL A 103 1.61 -3.69 -4.95
C VAL A 103 2.14 -5.11 -4.92
N SER A 104 3.46 -5.24 -4.85
CA SER A 104 4.15 -6.53 -4.75
C SER A 104 5.17 -6.53 -3.61
N ALA A 105 5.54 -7.71 -3.12
CA ALA A 105 6.56 -7.86 -2.09
C ALA A 105 7.56 -8.98 -2.38
N ALA A 106 8.82 -8.79 -1.99
CA ALA A 106 9.89 -9.78 -2.12
C ALA A 106 10.80 -9.84 -0.88
#